data_AF-A0A9P1N2Q3-F1
#
_entry.id   AF-A0A9P1N2Q3-F1
#
_cell.length_a   1.000
_cell.length_b   1.000
_cell.length_c   1.000
_cell.angle_alpha   90.00
_cell.angle_beta   90.00
_cell.angle_gamma   90.00
#
_symmetry.space_group_name_H-M   'P 1'
#
loop_
_entity.id
_entity.type
_entity.pdbx_description
1 polymer ?
#
loop_
_entity_poly.entity_id
_entity_poly.type
_entity_poly.pdbx_seq_one_letter_code
_entity_poly.pdbx_strand_id
1 'polypeptide(L)'
;MFNKRLWLYTTDFRLRTDEHLCLSNVQLQYQSRTWQIQLKECAGNPNEYWDYESGKLRNRESGLCLTLPTIFDNSKDELNPPIVEKCARFGDEFEKQQWIFRDVKWLKL
;
A
#
# COMPACT_ATOMS: atom_id res chain seq x y z
N MET A 1 5.39 17.54 -0.76
CA MET A 1 4.01 18.02 -0.78
C MET A 1 3.11 17.02 -1.51
N PHE A 2 2.70 15.95 -0.82
CA PHE A 2 1.49 15.16 -1.10
C PHE A 2 1.17 14.37 0.16
N ASN A 3 0.58 15.04 1.15
CA ASN A 3 0.13 14.44 2.39
C ASN A 3 -1.25 13.78 2.14
N LYS A 4 -1.27 12.68 1.36
CA LYS A 4 -2.50 11.97 1.02
C LYS A 4 -2.91 11.05 2.17
N ARG A 5 -3.81 11.55 3.01
CA ARG A 5 -4.30 10.86 4.21
C ARG A 5 -5.57 10.04 3.99
N LEU A 6 -6.24 10.23 2.85
CA LEU A 6 -7.45 9.49 2.50
C LEU A 6 -7.14 8.40 1.47
N TRP A 7 -7.50 7.17 1.83
CA TRP A 7 -7.38 6.00 0.98
C TRP A 7 -8.74 5.30 0.89
N LEU A 8 -9.09 4.90 -0.33
CA LEU A 8 -10.29 4.15 -0.63
C LEU A 8 -9.87 2.73 -1.00
N TYR A 9 -10.17 1.76 -0.13
CA TYR A 9 -10.12 0.36 -0.52
C TYR A 9 -11.44 0.00 -1.18
N THR A 10 -11.38 -0.21 -2.49
CA THR A 10 -12.56 -0.34 -3.35
C THR A 10 -12.95 -1.81 -3.54
N THR A 11 -14.20 -2.06 -3.93
CA THR A 11 -14.75 -3.41 -4.11
C THR A 11 -14.07 -4.24 -5.20
N ASP A 12 -13.28 -3.59 -6.05
CA ASP A 12 -12.43 -4.24 -7.05
C ASP A 12 -11.01 -4.52 -6.55
N PHE A 13 -10.79 -4.48 -5.23
CA PHE A 13 -9.53 -4.80 -4.57
C PHE A 13 -8.40 -3.82 -4.86
N ARG A 14 -8.71 -2.57 -5.23
CA ARG A 14 -7.71 -1.52 -5.44
C ARG A 14 -7.70 -0.51 -4.30
N LEU A 15 -6.50 -0.05 -3.95
CA LEU A 15 -6.29 1.09 -3.07
C LEU A 15 -6.15 2.35 -3.90
N ARG A 16 -7.10 3.27 -3.72
CA ARG A 16 -7.15 4.51 -4.49
C ARG A 16 -7.04 5.74 -3.61
N THR A 17 -6.45 6.77 -4.17
CA THR A 17 -6.53 8.14 -3.61
C THR A 17 -7.79 8.84 -4.11
N ASP A 18 -8.15 9.94 -3.49
CA ASP A 18 -9.21 10.87 -3.93
C ASP A 18 -8.96 11.46 -5.32
N GLU A 19 -7.69 11.57 -5.73
CA GLU A 19 -7.28 11.99 -7.08
C GLU A 19 -7.25 10.84 -8.11
N HIS A 20 -7.99 9.74 -7.87
CA HIS A 20 -8.09 8.59 -8.78
C HIS A 20 -6.76 7.84 -9.07
N LEU A 21 -5.69 8.08 -8.31
CA LEU A 21 -4.46 7.28 -8.41
C LEU A 21 -4.61 5.94 -7.68
N CYS A 22 -4.02 4.89 -8.22
CA CYS A 22 -3.95 3.55 -7.65
C CYS A 22 -2.58 3.27 -7.03
N LEU A 23 -2.58 2.66 -5.83
CA LEU A 23 -1.38 2.07 -5.25
C LEU A 23 -0.97 0.85 -6.06
N SER A 24 0.22 0.90 -6.65
CA SER A 24 0.73 -0.13 -7.54
C SER A 24 2.05 -0.67 -7.00
N ASN A 25 2.27 -1.98 -7.17
CA ASN A 25 3.57 -2.58 -6.89
C ASN A 25 4.34 -2.83 -8.19
N VAL A 26 5.33 -2.01 -8.49
CA VAL A 26 6.02 -2.03 -9.79
C VAL A 26 7.40 -2.65 -9.65
N GLN A 27 7.74 -3.52 -10.59
CA GLN A 27 9.08 -4.08 -10.71
C GLN A 27 9.96 -3.06 -11.43
N LEU A 28 11.02 -2.56 -10.78
CA LEU A 28 11.84 -1.48 -11.33
C LEU A 28 12.63 -1.88 -12.59
N GLN A 29 12.99 -3.16 -12.70
CA GLN A 29 13.64 -3.72 -13.88
C GLN A 29 13.12 -5.14 -14.09
N TYR A 30 12.85 -5.52 -15.34
CA TYR A 30 12.29 -6.84 -15.67
C TYR A 30 13.14 -8.02 -15.13
N GLN A 31 14.45 -7.81 -14.94
CA GLN A 31 15.37 -8.83 -14.42
C GLN A 31 15.66 -8.71 -12.92
N SER A 32 15.32 -7.60 -12.26
CA SER A 32 15.53 -7.46 -10.82
C SER A 32 14.31 -8.00 -10.08
N ARG A 33 14.50 -8.76 -9.01
CA ARG A 33 13.40 -9.14 -8.11
C ARG A 33 13.02 -8.00 -7.16
N THR A 34 13.29 -6.76 -7.57
CA THR A 34 13.15 -5.57 -6.75
C THR A 34 11.83 -4.88 -7.10
N TRP A 35 10.94 -4.87 -6.13
CA TRP A 35 9.61 -4.29 -6.23
C TRP A 35 9.53 -2.99 -5.43
N GLN A 36 8.76 -2.04 -5.92
CA GLN A 36 8.52 -0.77 -5.25
C GLN A 36 7.07 -0.35 -5.36
N ILE A 37 6.62 0.37 -4.33
CA ILE A 37 5.33 1.03 -4.34
C ILE A 37 5.39 2.27 -5.23
N GLN A 38 4.36 2.45 -6.06
CA GLN A 38 4.16 3.64 -6.87
C GLN A 38 2.69 4.06 -6.85
N LEU A 39 2.45 5.37 -6.83
CA LEU A 39 1.15 5.95 -7.15
C LEU A 39 1.14 6.37 -8.61
N LYS A 40 0.20 5.83 -9.37
CA LYS A 40 -0.03 6.16 -10.79
C LYS A 40 -1.52 6.11 -11.10
N GLU A 41 -1.92 6.61 -12.26
CA GLU A 41 -3.30 6.48 -12.73
C GLU A 41 -3.73 5.00 -12.74
N CYS A 42 -4.96 4.75 -12.29
CA CYS A 42 -5.54 3.41 -12.31
C CYS A 42 -5.78 2.94 -13.76
N ALA A 43 -5.03 1.95 -14.21
CA ALA A 43 -5.16 1.39 -15.56
C ALA A 43 -5.68 -0.06 -15.56
N GLY A 44 -5.92 -0.65 -14.39
CA GLY A 44 -6.43 -2.01 -14.24
C GLY A 44 -5.35 -3.09 -14.37
N ASN A 45 -4.08 -2.71 -14.22
CA ASN A 45 -2.95 -3.64 -14.30
C ASN A 45 -2.91 -4.60 -13.11
N PRO A 46 -2.39 -5.83 -13.27
CA PRO A 46 -2.28 -6.81 -12.17
C PRO A 46 -1.58 -6.28 -10.90
N ASN A 47 -0.59 -5.40 -11.04
CA ASN A 47 0.11 -4.78 -9.92
C ASN A 47 -0.72 -3.80 -9.08
N GLU A 48 -1.92 -3.42 -9.52
CA GLU A 48 -2.80 -2.48 -8.82
C GLU A 48 -3.72 -3.17 -7.81
N TYR A 49 -3.79 -4.51 -7.81
CA TYR A 49 -4.74 -5.28 -7.00
C TYR A 49 -4.10 -5.81 -5.71
N TRP A 50 -4.81 -5.64 -4.60
CA TRP A 50 -4.38 -5.99 -3.25
C TRP A 50 -5.47 -6.78 -2.53
N ASP A 51 -5.14 -8.00 -2.12
CA ASP A 51 -6.00 -8.79 -1.22
C ASP A 51 -5.83 -8.28 0.21
N TYR A 52 -6.92 -7.84 0.83
CA TYR A 52 -6.94 -7.49 2.25
C TYR A 52 -7.49 -8.65 3.08
N GLU A 53 -6.61 -9.38 3.75
CA GLU A 53 -6.95 -10.56 4.54
C GLU A 53 -6.17 -10.56 5.85
N SER A 54 -6.85 -10.79 6.98
CA SER A 54 -6.22 -10.86 8.31
C SER A 54 -5.32 -9.65 8.61
N GLY A 55 -5.77 -8.44 8.26
CA GLY A 55 -5.03 -7.20 8.49
C GLY A 55 -3.88 -6.92 7.51
N LYS A 56 -3.62 -7.78 6.53
CA LYS A 56 -2.53 -7.61 5.57
C LYS A 56 -3.04 -7.22 4.20
N LEU A 57 -2.27 -6.38 3.52
CA LEU A 57 -2.48 -6.04 2.11
C LEU A 57 -1.45 -6.78 1.26
N ARG A 58 -1.87 -7.86 0.60
CA ARG A 58 -1.00 -8.67 -0.28
C ARG A 58 -1.25 -8.29 -1.75
N ASN A 59 -0.20 -7.86 -2.45
CA ASN A 59 -0.28 -7.60 -3.88
C ASN A 59 -0.49 -8.91 -4.66
N ARG A 60 -1.44 -8.92 -5.60
CA ARG A 60 -1.76 -10.12 -6.38
C ARG A 60 -0.67 -10.53 -7.36
N GLU A 61 0.02 -9.57 -7.97
CA GLU A 61 1.05 -9.85 -8.98
C GLU A 61 2.34 -10.37 -8.34
N SER A 62 2.85 -9.69 -7.31
CA SER A 62 4.12 -10.07 -6.68
C SER A 62 3.98 -11.08 -5.54
N GLY A 63 2.79 -11.21 -4.95
CA GLY A 63 2.56 -11.98 -3.72
C GLY A 63 3.19 -11.37 -2.46
N LEU A 64 3.71 -10.14 -2.54
CA LEU A 64 4.35 -9.43 -1.42
C LEU A 64 3.31 -8.65 -0.61
N CYS A 65 3.60 -8.42 0.66
CA CYS A 65 2.77 -7.66 1.58
C CYS A 65 3.26 -6.22 1.69
N LEU A 66 2.33 -5.27 1.79
CA LEU A 66 2.61 -3.87 2.10
C LEU A 66 3.16 -3.79 3.54
N THR A 67 4.30 -3.13 3.71
CA THR A 67 5.07 -3.12 4.96
C THR A 67 5.49 -1.70 5.31
N LEU A 68 5.40 -1.33 6.59
CA LEU A 68 6.01 -0.11 7.10
C LEU A 68 7.54 -0.16 6.95
N PRO A 69 8.19 0.91 6.46
CA PRO A 69 9.64 0.92 6.30
C PRO A 69 10.35 0.89 7.66
N THR A 70 11.56 0.31 7.70
CA THR A 70 12.36 0.18 8.93
C THR A 70 12.75 1.52 9.56
N ILE A 71 13.00 2.54 8.74
CA ILE A 71 13.19 3.91 9.22
C ILE A 71 11.84 4.60 9.10
N PHE A 72 11.09 4.61 10.19
CA PHE A 72 9.83 5.34 10.30
C PHE A 72 10.05 6.53 11.23
N ASP A 73 10.25 7.71 10.66
CA ASP A 73 10.30 8.97 11.38
C ASP A 73 8.94 9.67 11.28
N ASN A 74 8.16 9.64 12.37
CA ASN A 74 6.83 10.25 12.46
C ASN A 74 6.85 11.78 12.20
N SER A 75 8.02 12.43 12.30
CA SER A 75 8.17 13.86 11.99
C SER A 75 8.36 14.14 10.48
N LYS A 76 8.60 13.09 9.67
CA LYS A 76 8.89 13.16 8.24
C LYS A 76 8.06 12.15 7.46
N ASP A 77 6.75 12.19 7.66
CA ASP A 77 5.76 11.29 7.05
C ASP A 77 5.87 11.22 5.51
N GLU A 78 6.27 12.32 4.85
CA GLU A 78 6.50 12.35 3.39
C GLU A 78 7.74 11.55 2.91
N LEU A 79 8.63 11.14 3.82
CA LEU A 79 9.88 10.42 3.50
C LEU A 79 9.85 8.93 3.81
N ASN A 80 8.73 8.40 4.32
CA ASN A 80 8.60 7.00 4.71
C ASN A 80 7.52 6.28 3.87
N PRO A 81 7.64 6.23 2.53
CA PRO A 81 6.68 5.49 1.74
C PRO A 81 6.69 4.01 2.17
N PRO A 82 5.52 3.35 2.20
CA PRO A 82 5.49 1.93 2.48
C PRO A 82 6.28 1.17 1.41
N ILE A 83 6.86 0.06 1.84
CA ILE A 83 7.59 -0.87 0.98
C ILE A 83 6.78 -2.14 0.79
N VAL A 84 7.30 -3.07 -0.01
CA VAL A 84 6.75 -4.43 -0.09
C VAL A 84 7.80 -5.44 0.32
N GLU A 85 7.39 -6.39 1.14
CA GLU A 85 8.26 -7.48 1.58
C GLU A 85 7.52 -8.83 1.56
N LYS A 86 8.26 -9.91 1.81
CA LYS A 86 7.65 -11.22 1.97
C LYS A 86 6.66 -11.16 3.13
N CYS A 87 5.46 -11.70 2.92
CA CYS A 87 4.45 -11.73 3.96
C CYS A 87 4.94 -12.51 5.20
N ALA A 88 5.10 -11.80 6.31
CA ALA A 88 5.55 -12.36 7.58
C ALA A 88 4.42 -13.15 8.24
N ARG A 89 4.74 -14.11 9.11
CA ARG A 89 3.72 -14.89 9.86
C ARG A 89 3.66 -14.53 11.35
N PHE A 90 4.77 -14.04 11.90
CA PHE A 90 4.95 -13.73 13.32
C PHE A 90 6.13 -12.76 13.48
N GLY A 91 6.29 -12.19 14.68
CA GLY A 91 7.36 -11.26 15.05
C GLY A 91 7.15 -9.84 14.54
N ASP A 92 8.16 -8.99 14.72
CA ASP A 92 8.10 -7.55 14.42
C ASP A 92 7.69 -7.26 12.97
N GLU A 93 8.13 -8.09 12.02
CA GLU A 93 7.76 -7.95 10.60
C GLU A 93 6.27 -8.25 10.35
N PHE A 94 5.64 -9.09 11.16
CA PHE A 94 4.20 -9.30 11.08
C PHE A 94 3.45 -8.03 11.50
N GLU A 95 3.90 -7.36 12.55
CA GLU A 95 3.29 -6.13 13.08
C GLU A 95 3.41 -4.97 12.09
N LYS A 96 4.56 -4.83 11.42
CA LYS A 96 4.77 -3.82 10.36
C LYS A 96 3.90 -4.02 9.11
N GLN A 97 3.31 -5.20 8.95
CA GLN A 97 2.43 -5.55 7.84
C GLN A 97 0.94 -5.50 8.21
N GLN A 98 0.60 -5.01 9.42
CA GLN A 98 -0.78 -4.84 9.86
C GLN A 98 -1.31 -3.45 9.48
N TRP A 99 -2.39 -3.44 8.70
CA TRP A 99 -3.09 -2.25 8.23
C TRP A 99 -4.52 -2.26 8.72
N ILE A 100 -5.04 -1.08 9.05
CA ILE A 100 -6.43 -0.90 9.47
C ILE A 100 -7.00 0.29 8.71
N PHE A 101 -8.12 0.09 8.04
CA PHE A 101 -8.91 1.18 7.48
C PHE A 101 -9.78 1.79 8.57
N ARG A 102 -9.63 3.10 8.80
CA ARG A 102 -10.48 3.85 9.72
C ARG A 102 -11.43 4.70 8.91
N ASP A 103 -12.73 4.55 9.16
CA ASP A 103 -13.74 5.36 8.51
C ASP A 103 -13.56 6.84 8.89
N VAL A 104 -13.52 7.69 7.86
CA VAL A 104 -13.52 9.15 8.04
C VAL A 104 -14.97 9.62 8.10
N LYS A 105 -15.35 10.23 9.22
CA LYS A 105 -16.67 10.87 9.35
C LYS A 105 -16.67 12.21 8.63
N TRP A 106 -17.38 12.28 7.51
CA TRP A 106 -17.64 13.53 6.82
C TRP A 106 -18.68 14.35 7.60
N LEU A 107 -18.38 15.62 7.89
CA LEU A 107 -19.40 16.54 8.37
C LEU A 107 -20.40 16.77 7.24
N LYS A 108 -21.68 16.43 7.48
CA LYS A 108 -22.76 16.84 6.58
C LYS A 108 -22.87 18.37 6.69
N LEU A 109 -22.63 19.06 5.58
CA LEU A 109 -22.93 20.49 5.44
C LEU A 109 -24.44 20.73 5.48
#